data_AF-A0A5M6CCB9-F1
#
_entry.id   AF-A0A5M6CCB9-F1
#
_cell.length_a   1.000
_cell.length_b   1.000
_cell.length_c   1.000
_cell.angle_alpha   90.00
_cell.angle_beta   90.00
_cell.angle_gamma   90.00
#
_symmetry.space_group_name_H-M   'P 1'
#
loop_
_entity.id
_entity.type
_entity.pdbx_description
1 polymer ?
#
loop_
_entity_poly.entity_id
_entity_poly.type
_entity_poly.pdbx_seq_one_letter_code
_entity_poly.pdbx_strand_id
1 'polypeptide(L)'
;MSLRPQLLSSALTHLPVHSFTRPSLVRALRDVKPDISDPEAVIDTLFGPGSVGPTKALVERWEEEGRGVMQSGEGREGDGLEVVLRKRLEYSSQVGEHLVEAYANLATPSTSHSIPLPLNVLLFPSLPILRALLNTGIKTPPLYSPPSTLEGTPSPSQSSSTSSQNPKVDASSILSYLNEKVQSTDSTRLPLPLINPLGPFAYAWRIADHALFITQGKGRKVGEVKKGYWNEPVGAGPEWYGQRLGLALAYLSAESRLLQPYPAHPSTSTPTTNPHLPAALSSLSKNLARYQSFNKSVANTEHNLGETMGFLDFVGRSWRGIIRSRYW
;
A
#
# COMPACT_ATOMS: atom_id res chain seq x y z
N MET A 1 2.45 30.23 10.63
CA MET A 1 2.07 28.87 10.20
C MET A 1 1.60 28.08 11.42
N SER A 2 0.61 27.21 11.29
CA SER A 2 0.18 26.36 12.42
C SER A 2 1.26 25.34 12.76
N LEU A 3 1.36 24.94 14.04
CA LEU A 3 2.39 24.02 14.53
C LEU A 3 2.32 22.64 13.84
N ARG A 4 1.10 22.16 13.56
CA ARG A 4 0.85 20.85 12.95
C ARG A 4 1.53 20.64 11.58
N PRO A 5 1.32 21.47 10.54
CA PRO A 5 1.99 21.29 9.24
C PRO A 5 3.51 21.52 9.30
N GLN A 6 3.99 22.41 10.17
CA GLN A 6 5.42 22.61 10.38
C GLN A 6 6.07 21.34 10.97
N LEU A 7 5.44 20.78 12.01
CA LEU A 7 5.87 19.52 12.62
C LEU A 7 5.87 18.37 11.62
N LEU A 8 4.77 18.19 10.87
CA LEU A 8 4.67 17.11 9.89
C LEU A 8 5.73 17.24 8.79
N SER A 9 6.00 18.46 8.31
CA SER A 9 7.03 18.68 7.28
C SER A 9 8.44 18.42 7.82
N SER A 10 8.72 18.81 9.07
CA SER A 10 9.99 18.46 9.73
C SER A 10 10.12 16.95 9.95
N ALA A 11 9.03 16.22 10.20
CA ALA A 11 9.06 14.78 10.40
C ALA A 11 9.42 14.00 9.12
N LEU A 12 9.13 14.55 7.94
CA LEU A 12 9.42 13.89 6.66
C LEU A 12 10.93 13.67 6.44
N THR A 13 11.78 14.56 6.91
CA THR A 13 13.24 14.42 6.79
C THR A 13 13.81 13.28 7.64
N HIS A 14 13.06 12.80 8.63
CA HIS A 14 13.46 11.71 9.53
C HIS A 14 12.90 10.35 9.13
N LEU A 15 11.96 10.29 8.17
CA LEU A 15 11.34 9.04 7.74
C LEU A 15 12.32 7.95 7.29
N PRO A 16 13.44 8.25 6.58
CA PRO A 16 14.38 7.22 6.17
C PRO A 16 15.08 6.50 7.33
N VAL A 17 15.06 7.07 8.54
CA VAL A 17 15.76 6.53 9.72
C VAL A 17 14.79 6.04 10.78
N HIS A 18 13.65 6.71 10.96
CA HIS A 18 12.72 6.47 12.07
C HIS A 18 11.34 5.94 11.64
N SER A 19 11.14 5.74 10.33
CA SER A 19 9.89 5.21 9.77
C SER A 19 8.64 6.07 10.05
N PHE A 20 7.46 5.59 9.67
CA PHE A 20 6.15 6.21 9.92
C PHE A 20 5.63 5.92 11.33
N THR A 21 6.43 6.28 12.32
CA THR A 21 6.14 5.99 13.73
C THR A 21 5.93 7.28 14.51
N ARG A 22 5.31 7.15 15.68
CA ARG A 22 5.11 8.25 16.62
C ARG A 22 6.43 8.85 17.14
N PRO A 23 7.48 8.06 17.46
CA PRO A 23 8.81 8.60 17.77
C PRO A 23 9.40 9.55 16.72
N SER A 24 9.12 9.36 15.42
CA SER A 24 9.54 10.29 14.36
C SER A 24 8.94 11.68 14.56
N LEU A 25 7.67 11.76 14.98
CA LEU A 25 7.00 13.03 15.29
C LEU A 25 7.54 13.66 16.58
N VAL A 26 7.82 12.86 17.61
CA VAL A 26 8.42 13.35 18.87
C VAL A 26 9.78 13.99 18.59
N ARG A 27 10.60 13.33 17.76
CA ARG A 27 11.91 13.85 17.37
C ARG A 27 11.79 15.15 16.58
N ALA A 28 10.94 15.17 15.56
CA ALA A 28 10.66 16.38 14.80
C ALA A 28 10.13 17.53 15.68
N LEU A 29 9.34 17.23 16.71
CA LEU A 29 8.85 18.24 17.64
C LEU A 29 9.97 18.81 18.51
N ARG A 30 10.89 17.97 18.98
CA ARG A 30 12.08 18.42 19.72
C ARG A 30 13.00 19.30 18.86
N ASP A 31 13.12 18.98 17.57
CA ASP A 31 13.91 19.77 16.63
C ASP A 31 13.27 21.13 16.34
N VAL A 32 11.93 21.20 16.25
CA VAL A 32 11.19 22.46 16.00
C VAL A 32 10.99 23.29 17.28
N LYS A 33 10.81 22.66 18.45
CA LYS A 33 10.54 23.29 19.74
C LYS A 33 11.21 22.52 20.90
N PRO A 34 12.50 22.81 21.20
CA PRO A 34 13.23 22.10 22.24
C PRO A 34 12.74 22.39 23.67
N ASP A 35 12.06 23.52 23.90
CA ASP A 35 11.63 23.96 25.24
C ASP A 35 10.43 23.18 25.82
N ILE A 36 9.83 22.27 25.05
CA ILE A 36 8.65 21.51 25.47
C ILE A 36 9.06 20.35 26.38
N SER A 37 8.65 20.41 27.65
CA SER A 37 8.94 19.35 28.63
C SER A 37 8.27 18.01 28.31
N ASP A 38 7.05 18.03 27.76
CA ASP A 38 6.29 16.81 27.40
C ASP A 38 5.84 16.86 25.92
N PRO A 39 6.65 16.34 24.99
CA PRO A 39 6.32 16.34 23.57
C PRO A 39 5.18 15.37 23.23
N GLU A 40 4.94 14.33 24.04
CA GLU A 40 3.92 13.33 23.77
C GLU A 40 2.52 13.91 23.99
N ALA A 41 2.31 14.64 25.09
CA ALA A 41 1.06 15.33 25.35
C ALA A 41 0.72 16.35 24.25
N VAL A 42 1.72 17.02 23.68
CA VAL A 42 1.52 17.95 22.56
C VAL A 42 1.09 17.19 21.30
N ILE A 43 1.70 16.04 21.01
CA ILE A 43 1.29 15.20 19.87
C ILE A 43 -0.15 14.70 20.06
N ASP A 44 -0.51 14.23 21.25
CA ASP A 44 -1.89 13.81 21.55
C ASP A 44 -2.89 14.96 21.41
N THR A 45 -2.49 16.17 21.80
CA THR A 45 -3.32 17.37 21.63
C THR A 45 -3.51 17.74 20.15
N LEU A 46 -2.48 17.56 19.32
CA LEU A 46 -2.51 17.95 17.90
C LEU A 46 -3.19 16.94 16.98
N PHE A 47 -3.08 15.64 17.30
CA PHE A 47 -3.50 14.55 16.42
C PHE A 47 -4.56 13.63 17.05
N GLY A 48 -4.87 13.83 18.33
CA GLY A 48 -5.70 12.94 19.12
C GLY A 48 -4.88 11.87 19.83
N PRO A 49 -5.45 11.22 20.87
CA PRO A 49 -4.77 10.18 21.61
C PRO A 49 -4.50 8.94 20.77
N GLY A 50 -3.44 8.21 21.11
CA GLY A 50 -3.09 6.93 20.50
C GLY A 50 -2.07 7.01 19.37
N SER A 51 -1.71 5.86 18.79
CA SER A 51 -0.64 5.78 17.80
C SER A 51 -1.11 6.05 16.37
N VAL A 52 -2.34 5.66 16.02
CA VAL A 52 -2.82 5.61 14.63
C VAL A 52 -3.09 6.99 14.04
N GLY A 53 -3.70 7.89 14.80
CA GLY A 53 -4.02 9.25 14.35
C GLY A 53 -2.77 10.02 13.90
N PRO A 54 -1.74 10.14 14.75
CA PRO A 54 -0.49 10.79 14.39
C PRO A 54 0.23 10.13 13.20
N THR A 55 0.37 8.80 13.18
CA THR A 55 1.11 8.11 12.11
C THR A 55 0.37 8.18 10.77
N LYS A 56 -0.96 8.10 10.77
CA LYS A 56 -1.76 8.29 9.55
C LYS A 56 -1.64 9.70 9.00
N ALA A 57 -1.68 10.72 9.86
CA ALA A 57 -1.45 12.11 9.43
C ALA A 57 -0.06 12.32 8.82
N LEU A 58 0.96 11.62 9.34
CA LEU A 58 2.30 11.62 8.78
C LEU A 58 2.36 10.97 7.38
N VAL A 59 1.70 9.83 7.18
CA VAL A 59 1.59 9.18 5.87
C VAL A 59 0.85 10.05 4.86
N GLU A 60 -0.26 10.68 5.27
CA GLU A 60 -1.04 11.59 4.42
C GLU A 60 -0.22 12.82 3.99
N ARG A 61 0.58 13.39 4.90
CA ARG A 61 1.49 14.49 4.58
C ARG A 61 2.60 14.04 3.62
N TRP A 62 3.19 12.86 3.85
CA TRP A 62 4.21 12.30 2.96
C TRP A 62 3.66 12.07 1.54
N GLU A 63 2.43 11.58 1.43
CA GLU A 63 1.74 11.42 0.15
C GLU A 63 1.52 12.77 -0.54
N GLU A 64 1.09 13.79 0.20
CA GLU A 64 0.89 15.15 -0.31
C GLU A 64 2.17 15.75 -0.89
N GLU A 65 3.29 15.63 -0.17
CA GLU A 65 4.59 16.08 -0.67
C GLU A 65 5.05 15.28 -1.89
N GLY A 66 4.84 13.95 -1.89
CA GLY A 66 5.11 13.11 -3.05
C GLY A 66 4.30 13.51 -4.29
N ARG A 67 3.06 13.98 -4.12
CA ARG A 67 2.26 14.58 -5.21
C ARG A 67 2.82 15.93 -5.64
N GLY A 68 3.37 16.72 -4.73
CA GLY A 68 4.10 17.95 -5.07
C GLY A 68 5.29 17.65 -6.00
N VAL A 69 6.08 16.62 -5.69
CA VAL A 69 7.22 16.17 -6.52
C VAL A 69 6.81 15.72 -7.91
N MET A 70 5.60 15.14 -8.06
CA MET A 70 5.05 14.79 -9.37
C MET A 70 4.79 16.03 -10.25
N GLN A 71 4.50 17.19 -9.64
CA GLN A 71 4.24 18.45 -10.35
C GLN A 71 5.53 19.24 -10.62
N SER A 72 6.50 19.19 -9.71
CA SER A 72 7.65 20.10 -9.65
C SER A 72 8.74 19.90 -10.72
N GLY A 73 8.51 19.04 -11.71
CA GLY A 73 9.42 18.94 -12.84
C GLY A 73 9.00 19.88 -13.97
N GLU A 74 9.95 20.69 -14.46
CA GLU A 74 9.92 21.31 -15.80
C GLU A 74 9.90 20.22 -16.89
N GLY A 75 8.84 19.42 -16.89
CA GLY A 75 8.55 18.51 -17.96
C GLY A 75 8.15 19.35 -19.14
N ARG A 76 9.04 19.39 -20.14
CA ARG A 76 8.73 19.83 -21.50
C ARG A 76 7.37 19.24 -21.91
N GLU A 77 6.64 19.95 -22.77
CA GLU A 77 5.41 19.42 -23.38
C GLU A 77 5.66 17.98 -23.87
N GLY A 78 4.96 17.00 -23.27
CA GLY A 78 5.12 15.59 -23.62
C GLY A 78 5.73 14.68 -22.54
N ASP A 79 6.01 15.16 -21.32
CA ASP A 79 6.35 14.27 -20.19
C ASP A 79 5.21 13.25 -19.97
N GLY A 80 5.42 12.04 -20.46
CA GLY A 80 4.43 10.97 -20.41
C GLY A 80 4.13 10.50 -18.98
N LEU A 81 3.04 9.75 -18.83
CA LEU A 81 2.60 9.14 -17.56
C LEU A 81 3.72 8.39 -16.81
N GLU A 82 4.62 7.78 -17.57
CA GLU A 82 5.80 7.09 -17.02
C GLU A 82 6.73 8.04 -16.27
N VAL A 83 7.00 9.24 -16.79
CA VAL A 83 7.92 10.21 -16.16
C VAL A 83 7.34 10.71 -14.84
N VAL A 84 6.03 11.00 -14.82
CA VAL A 84 5.33 11.47 -13.61
C VAL A 84 5.34 10.39 -12.52
N LEU A 85 5.00 9.14 -12.86
CA LEU A 85 4.99 8.04 -11.90
C LEU A 85 6.40 7.60 -11.49
N ARG A 86 7.40 7.71 -12.38
CA ARG A 86 8.81 7.47 -12.06
C ARG A 86 9.29 8.42 -10.96
N LYS A 87 9.02 9.73 -11.10
CA LYS A 87 9.35 10.72 -10.06
C LYS A 87 8.70 10.38 -8.72
N ARG A 88 7.43 9.96 -8.74
CA ARG A 88 6.73 9.53 -7.52
C ARG A 88 7.40 8.31 -6.87
N LEU A 89 7.81 7.34 -7.69
CA LEU A 89 8.46 6.11 -7.22
C LEU A 89 9.86 6.37 -6.68
N GLU A 90 10.61 7.28 -7.31
CA GLU A 90 11.91 7.77 -6.81
C GLU A 90 11.75 8.45 -5.45
N TYR A 91 10.75 9.32 -5.28
CA TYR A 91 10.42 9.90 -3.97
C TYR A 91 10.04 8.82 -2.94
N SER A 92 9.23 7.82 -3.32
CA SER A 92 8.93 6.68 -2.44
C SER A 92 10.16 5.87 -2.03
N SER A 93 11.16 5.78 -2.91
CA SER A 93 12.34 4.97 -2.66
C SER A 93 13.20 5.45 -1.50
N GLN A 94 13.11 6.75 -1.17
CA GLN A 94 13.84 7.37 -0.05
C GLN A 94 13.41 6.80 1.31
N VAL A 95 12.15 6.37 1.43
CA VAL A 95 11.60 5.80 2.65
C VAL A 95 11.79 4.29 2.71
N GLY A 96 11.82 3.63 1.55
CA GLY A 96 12.27 2.26 1.43
C GLY A 96 11.41 1.23 2.18
N GLU A 97 12.04 0.44 3.04
CA GLU A 97 11.37 -0.65 3.78
C GLU A 97 10.26 -0.15 4.73
N HIS A 98 10.38 1.10 5.19
CA HIS A 98 9.39 1.76 6.04
C HIS A 98 8.04 2.00 5.34
N LEU A 99 7.96 1.86 4.01
CA LEU A 99 6.68 1.88 3.28
C LEU A 99 5.71 0.78 3.75
N VAL A 100 6.22 -0.35 4.26
CA VAL A 100 5.37 -1.40 4.82
C VAL A 100 4.57 -0.87 6.01
N GLU A 101 5.20 -0.08 6.87
CA GLU A 101 4.53 0.57 8.00
C GLU A 101 3.55 1.64 7.54
N ALA A 102 3.88 2.41 6.49
CA ALA A 102 2.94 3.35 5.88
C ALA A 102 1.65 2.63 5.46
N TYR A 103 1.78 1.48 4.81
CA TYR A 103 0.65 0.68 4.35
C TYR A 103 -0.13 0.06 5.51
N ALA A 104 0.54 -0.38 6.56
CA ALA A 104 -0.11 -0.84 7.78
C ALA A 104 -0.92 0.29 8.44
N ASN A 105 -0.35 1.49 8.55
CA ASN A 105 -1.03 2.66 9.10
C ASN A 105 -2.25 3.06 8.25
N LEU A 106 -2.17 2.98 6.92
CA LEU A 106 -3.30 3.25 6.03
C LEU A 106 -4.39 2.18 6.08
N ALA A 107 -4.02 0.91 6.28
CA ALA A 107 -4.96 -0.20 6.42
C ALA A 107 -5.63 -0.23 7.80
N THR A 108 -5.06 0.47 8.79
CA THR A 108 -5.60 0.53 10.15
C THR A 108 -6.82 1.46 10.18
N PRO A 109 -8.01 0.99 10.63
CA PRO A 109 -9.18 1.84 10.77
C PRO A 109 -8.92 2.95 11.79
N SER A 110 -9.26 4.19 11.44
CA SER A 110 -9.06 5.35 12.32
C SER A 110 -9.97 5.35 13.54
N THR A 111 -11.08 4.62 13.48
CA THR A 111 -12.03 4.48 14.58
C THR A 111 -12.02 3.03 15.04
N SER A 112 -11.51 2.78 16.25
CA SER A 112 -11.67 1.51 16.96
C SER A 112 -13.10 1.27 17.47
N HIS A 113 -14.07 2.11 17.06
CA HIS A 113 -15.47 1.82 17.29
C HIS A 113 -15.82 0.58 16.48
N SER A 114 -15.69 -0.57 17.14
CA SER A 114 -16.31 -1.82 16.80
C SER A 114 -17.82 -1.61 16.82
N ILE A 115 -18.35 -0.93 15.81
CA ILE A 115 -19.77 -1.01 15.52
C ILE A 115 -19.98 -2.50 15.21
N PRO A 116 -20.77 -3.22 16.02
CA PRO A 116 -21.08 -4.61 15.72
C PRO A 116 -21.94 -4.62 14.46
N LEU A 117 -21.30 -4.54 13.30
CA LEU A 117 -21.99 -4.71 12.04
C LEU A 117 -22.42 -6.19 12.00
N PRO A 118 -23.72 -6.49 11.89
CA PRO A 118 -24.15 -7.86 11.65
C PRO A 118 -23.47 -8.31 10.35
N LEU A 119 -22.62 -9.34 10.45
CA LEU A 119 -21.87 -9.93 9.33
C LEU A 119 -22.75 -10.25 8.11
N ASN A 120 -24.05 -10.38 8.32
CA ASN A 120 -25.06 -10.62 7.29
C ASN A 120 -25.23 -9.47 6.29
N VAL A 121 -24.79 -8.24 6.58
CA VAL A 121 -24.93 -7.08 5.68
C VAL A 121 -23.72 -6.87 4.76
N LEU A 122 -22.51 -7.29 5.17
CA LEU A 122 -21.32 -7.22 4.29
C LEU A 122 -21.27 -8.35 3.26
N LEU A 123 -22.09 -9.37 3.41
CA LEU A 123 -22.38 -10.37 2.39
C LEU A 123 -23.51 -9.88 1.48
N PHE A 124 -23.31 -8.78 0.75
CA PHE A 124 -24.18 -8.47 -0.39
C PHE A 124 -24.11 -9.66 -1.37
N PRO A 125 -25.20 -10.43 -1.56
CA PRO A 125 -25.16 -11.69 -2.29
C PRO A 125 -25.11 -11.50 -3.82
N SER A 126 -25.17 -10.27 -4.33
CA SER A 126 -25.37 -9.96 -5.75
C SER A 126 -24.10 -9.64 -6.56
N LEU A 127 -22.91 -9.59 -5.93
CA LEU A 127 -21.64 -9.42 -6.65
C LEU A 127 -20.82 -10.72 -6.60
N PRO A 128 -21.12 -11.71 -7.49
CA PRO A 128 -20.43 -13.00 -7.50
C PRO A 128 -18.91 -12.86 -7.69
N ILE A 129 -18.47 -11.77 -8.34
CA ILE A 129 -17.06 -11.50 -8.65
C ILE A 129 -16.24 -11.20 -7.38
N LEU A 130 -16.75 -10.39 -6.45
CA LEU A 130 -16.05 -10.08 -5.20
C LEU A 130 -16.09 -11.26 -4.22
N ARG A 131 -17.17 -12.06 -4.25
CA ARG A 131 -17.29 -13.27 -3.42
C ARG A 131 -16.30 -14.35 -3.87
N ALA A 132 -16.04 -14.49 -5.16
CA ALA A 132 -14.97 -15.37 -5.67
C ALA A 132 -13.57 -14.91 -5.24
N LEU A 133 -13.36 -13.59 -5.08
CA LEU A 133 -12.08 -13.04 -4.59
C LEU A 133 -11.92 -13.22 -3.07
N LEU A 134 -12.96 -12.93 -2.28
CA LEU A 134 -12.90 -12.96 -0.80
C LEU A 134 -13.04 -14.37 -0.21
N ASN A 135 -13.82 -15.27 -0.85
CA ASN A 135 -14.08 -16.62 -0.34
C ASN A 135 -12.97 -17.63 -0.72
N THR A 136 -11.88 -17.16 -1.33
CA THR A 136 -10.69 -17.98 -1.60
C THR A 136 -9.69 -17.85 -0.46
N GLY A 137 -9.96 -18.58 0.62
CA GLY A 137 -9.02 -18.96 1.69
C GLY A 137 -7.73 -18.16 1.78
N ILE A 138 -7.82 -16.90 2.23
CA ILE A 138 -6.66 -16.12 2.61
C ILE A 138 -6.13 -16.76 3.90
N LYS A 139 -5.13 -17.64 3.77
CA LYS A 139 -4.31 -18.05 4.91
C LYS A 139 -3.54 -16.80 5.35
N THR A 140 -4.00 -16.19 6.44
CA THR A 140 -3.26 -15.08 7.05
C THR A 140 -1.87 -15.60 7.46
N PRO A 141 -0.79 -14.91 7.09
CA PRO A 141 0.57 -15.34 7.42
C PRO A 141 0.77 -15.39 8.94
N PRO A 142 1.81 -16.10 9.43
CA PRO A 142 2.30 -15.85 10.78
C PRO A 142 2.65 -14.37 10.90
N LEU A 143 2.14 -13.71 11.95
CA LEU A 143 2.51 -12.34 12.29
C LEU A 143 4.05 -12.26 12.33
N TYR A 144 4.62 -11.23 11.69
CA TYR A 144 6.05 -10.95 11.78
C TYR A 144 6.43 -10.80 13.27
N SER A 145 7.21 -11.76 13.78
CA SER A 145 7.87 -11.64 15.07
C SER A 145 9.22 -10.97 14.81
N PRO A 146 9.48 -9.75 15.32
CA PRO A 146 10.81 -9.16 15.19
C PRO A 146 11.86 -10.11 15.82
N PRO A 147 13.07 -10.18 15.25
CA PRO A 147 14.13 -11.02 15.79
C PRO A 147 14.41 -10.61 17.23
N SER A 148 14.13 -11.51 18.16
CA SER A 148 14.50 -11.35 19.56
C SER A 148 16.00 -11.10 19.62
N THR A 149 16.40 -9.92 20.09
CA THR A 149 17.77 -9.60 20.45
C THR A 149 18.25 -10.65 21.46
N LEU A 150 19.03 -11.62 20.99
CA LEU A 150 19.74 -12.59 21.79
C LEU A 150 20.82 -11.83 22.58
N GLU A 151 20.49 -11.39 23.80
CA GLU A 151 21.49 -11.10 24.81
C GLU A 151 22.20 -12.42 25.16
N GLY A 152 23.40 -12.59 24.61
CA GLY A 152 24.24 -13.74 24.83
C GLY A 152 24.72 -13.79 26.28
N THR A 153 24.15 -14.72 27.05
CA THR A 153 24.79 -15.24 28.26
C THR A 153 25.32 -16.64 27.93
N PRO A 154 26.64 -16.88 27.93
CA PRO A 154 27.20 -18.19 27.62
C PRO A 154 27.10 -19.10 28.86
N SER A 155 26.33 -20.19 28.75
CA SER A 155 26.39 -21.32 29.68
C SER A 155 26.72 -22.61 28.93
N PRO A 156 27.59 -23.49 29.47
CA PRO A 156 28.18 -24.57 28.71
C PRO A 156 27.37 -25.88 28.77
N SER A 157 27.37 -26.54 27.61
CA SER A 157 27.42 -28.00 27.40
C SER A 157 26.45 -28.90 28.18
N GLN A 158 25.39 -29.37 27.51
CA GLN A 158 24.99 -30.78 27.57
C GLN A 158 24.53 -31.27 26.20
N SER A 159 25.17 -32.34 25.76
CA SER A 159 24.92 -33.12 24.56
C SER A 159 23.73 -34.06 24.75
N SER A 160 22.73 -33.98 23.88
CA SER A 160 21.83 -35.10 23.64
C SER A 160 21.37 -35.13 22.18
N SER A 161 21.66 -36.27 21.56
CA SER A 161 21.23 -36.72 20.26
C SER A 161 19.75 -37.08 20.28
N THR A 162 18.93 -36.38 19.49
CA THR A 162 17.55 -36.81 19.20
C THR A 162 17.26 -36.73 17.71
N SER A 163 16.65 -37.82 17.26
CA SER A 163 16.32 -38.19 15.89
C SER A 163 15.42 -37.17 15.19
N SER A 164 15.87 -36.68 14.04
CA SER A 164 15.10 -35.90 13.09
C SER A 164 14.03 -36.77 12.40
N GLN A 165 12.83 -36.83 13.00
CA GLN A 165 11.60 -37.11 12.26
C GLN A 165 10.88 -35.78 12.07
N ASN A 166 10.90 -35.26 10.84
CA ASN A 166 10.10 -34.10 10.44
C ASN A 166 8.63 -34.57 10.28
N PRO A 167 7.70 -34.18 11.16
CA PRO A 167 6.29 -34.39 10.85
C PRO A 167 5.91 -33.46 9.69
N LYS A 168 5.47 -34.04 8.57
CA LYS A 168 4.76 -33.30 7.53
C LYS A 168 3.46 -32.79 8.16
N VAL A 169 3.46 -31.55 8.63
CA VAL A 169 2.27 -30.89 9.14
C VAL A 169 1.40 -30.52 7.95
N ASP A 170 0.32 -31.28 7.73
CA ASP A 170 -0.66 -31.00 6.69
C ASP A 170 -1.37 -29.68 7.01
N ALA A 171 -1.13 -28.66 6.19
CA ALA A 171 -1.65 -27.31 6.36
C ALA A 171 -3.18 -27.20 6.16
N SER A 172 -3.86 -28.31 5.88
CA SER A 172 -5.31 -28.44 5.91
C SER A 172 -5.84 -28.74 7.33
N SER A 173 -5.06 -29.44 8.16
CA SER A 173 -5.46 -29.80 9.54
C SER A 173 -5.48 -28.60 10.48
N ILE A 174 -4.60 -27.62 10.26
CA ILE A 174 -4.59 -26.36 11.02
C ILE A 174 -5.84 -25.51 10.70
N LEU A 175 -6.29 -25.51 9.43
CA LEU A 175 -7.51 -24.80 9.04
C LEU A 175 -8.77 -25.50 9.54
N SER A 176 -8.81 -26.84 9.52
CA SER A 176 -9.94 -27.57 10.11
C SER A 176 -9.98 -27.39 11.63
N TYR A 177 -8.84 -27.41 12.31
CA TYR A 177 -8.75 -27.17 13.76
C TYR A 177 -9.15 -25.74 14.13
N LEU A 178 -8.78 -24.74 13.32
CA LEU A 178 -9.25 -23.35 13.50
C LEU A 178 -10.76 -23.24 13.25
N ASN A 179 -11.30 -23.87 12.20
CA ASN A 179 -12.72 -23.80 11.88
C ASN A 179 -13.59 -24.55 12.92
N GLU A 180 -13.10 -25.67 13.44
CA GLU A 180 -13.73 -26.48 14.49
C GLU A 180 -13.70 -25.77 15.85
N LYS A 181 -12.61 -25.06 16.17
CA LYS A 181 -12.49 -24.26 17.39
C LYS A 181 -13.30 -22.95 17.33
N VAL A 182 -13.50 -22.39 16.13
CA VAL A 182 -14.38 -21.24 15.87
C VAL A 182 -15.87 -21.61 16.00
N GLN A 183 -16.25 -22.86 15.77
CA GLN A 183 -17.64 -23.32 15.92
C GLN A 183 -18.00 -23.79 17.33
N SER A 184 -17.01 -24.19 18.14
CA SER A 184 -17.25 -24.80 19.46
C SER A 184 -17.09 -23.86 20.65
N THR A 185 -16.73 -22.59 20.45
CA THR A 185 -16.61 -21.63 21.54
C THR A 185 -17.71 -20.58 21.49
N ASP A 186 -18.68 -20.74 22.37
CA ASP A 186 -19.64 -19.69 22.73
C ASP A 186 -18.90 -18.37 23.03
N SER A 187 -19.16 -17.36 22.21
CA SER A 187 -19.07 -15.92 22.55
C SER A 187 -17.72 -15.30 22.95
N THR A 188 -16.56 -15.88 22.63
CA THR A 188 -15.27 -15.14 22.71
C THR A 188 -14.78 -14.78 21.32
N ARG A 189 -15.13 -13.56 20.90
CA ARG A 189 -14.75 -12.98 19.60
C ARG A 189 -13.23 -12.95 19.47
N LEU A 190 -12.68 -13.80 18.61
CA LEU A 190 -11.30 -13.66 18.18
C LEU A 190 -11.17 -12.29 17.50
N PRO A 191 -10.27 -11.41 17.96
CA PRO A 191 -9.98 -10.15 17.28
C PRO A 191 -9.24 -10.48 15.99
N LEU A 192 -9.98 -10.90 14.96
CA LEU A 192 -9.44 -10.90 13.61
C LEU A 192 -9.21 -9.44 13.27
N PRO A 193 -7.96 -8.99 13.06
CA PRO A 193 -7.72 -7.65 12.59
C PRO A 193 -8.44 -7.53 11.26
N LEU A 194 -9.48 -6.69 11.21
CA LEU A 194 -10.13 -6.32 9.96
C LEU A 194 -9.09 -5.47 9.20
N ILE A 195 -8.21 -6.15 8.47
CA ILE A 195 -7.29 -5.47 7.56
C ILE A 195 -8.19 -4.83 6.52
N ASN A 196 -8.17 -3.50 6.43
CA ASN A 196 -8.85 -2.79 5.36
C ASN A 196 -7.89 -2.72 4.16
N PRO A 197 -7.95 -3.65 3.19
CA PRO A 197 -7.04 -3.62 2.04
C PRO A 197 -7.26 -2.37 1.19
N LEU A 198 -8.35 -1.65 1.40
CA LEU A 198 -8.67 -0.43 0.68
C LEU A 198 -7.71 0.72 1.04
N GLY A 199 -6.99 0.68 2.16
CA GLY A 199 -6.06 1.74 2.55
C GLY A 199 -4.94 1.96 1.51
N PRO A 200 -4.05 0.96 1.30
CA PRO A 200 -3.00 1.04 0.28
C PRO A 200 -3.55 1.23 -1.15
N PHE A 201 -4.70 0.62 -1.45
CA PHE A 201 -5.33 0.79 -2.75
C PHE A 201 -5.86 2.21 -2.98
N ALA A 202 -6.52 2.82 -1.98
CA ALA A 202 -6.99 4.21 -2.05
C ALA A 202 -5.84 5.20 -2.15
N TYR A 203 -4.70 4.91 -1.52
CA TYR A 203 -3.46 5.63 -1.74
C TYR A 203 -3.01 5.54 -3.20
N ALA A 204 -2.86 4.33 -3.76
CA ALA A 204 -2.46 4.16 -5.17
C ALA A 204 -3.47 4.78 -6.15
N TRP A 205 -4.76 4.74 -5.83
CA TRP A 205 -5.83 5.38 -6.59
C TRP A 205 -5.66 6.90 -6.64
N ARG A 206 -5.35 7.55 -5.51
CA ARG A 206 -5.10 9.00 -5.45
C ARG A 206 -3.85 9.40 -6.25
N ILE A 207 -2.79 8.58 -6.20
CA ILE A 207 -1.60 8.79 -7.04
C ILE A 207 -1.93 8.66 -8.52
N ALA A 208 -2.68 7.62 -8.92
CA ALA A 208 -3.10 7.41 -10.29
C ALA A 208 -3.98 8.56 -10.81
N ASP A 209 -4.93 9.00 -10.00
CA ASP A 209 -5.79 10.14 -10.32
C ASP A 209 -4.96 11.41 -10.57
N HIS A 210 -4.05 11.72 -9.64
CA HIS A 210 -3.19 12.89 -9.74
C HIS A 210 -2.24 12.83 -10.95
N ALA A 211 -1.70 11.65 -11.27
CA ALA A 211 -0.88 11.44 -12.46
C ALA A 211 -1.68 11.66 -13.76
N LEU A 212 -2.93 11.17 -13.82
CA LEU A 212 -3.83 11.43 -14.94
C LEU A 212 -4.19 12.91 -15.04
N PHE A 213 -4.44 13.59 -13.91
CA PHE A 213 -4.71 15.02 -13.88
C PHE A 213 -3.54 15.84 -14.46
N ILE A 214 -2.30 15.57 -14.03
CA ILE A 214 -1.11 16.26 -14.56
C ILE A 214 -0.95 16.01 -16.06
N THR A 215 -1.06 14.76 -16.50
CA THR A 215 -0.79 14.39 -17.90
C THR A 215 -1.89 14.80 -18.86
N GLN A 216 -3.16 14.79 -18.43
CA GLN A 216 -4.28 15.20 -19.27
C GLN A 216 -4.57 16.69 -19.23
N GLY A 217 -4.19 17.38 -18.15
CA GLY A 217 -4.39 18.83 -18.00
C GLY A 217 -3.39 19.65 -18.81
N LYS A 218 -2.18 19.13 -19.04
CA LYS A 218 -1.15 19.79 -19.85
C LYS A 218 -1.57 19.81 -21.33
N GLY A 219 -1.81 21.00 -21.87
CA GLY A 219 -2.11 21.22 -23.30
C GLY A 219 -3.59 21.39 -23.67
N ARG A 220 -4.52 21.23 -22.72
CA ARG A 220 -5.93 21.58 -22.98
C ARG A 220 -6.16 23.07 -22.79
N LYS A 221 -6.84 23.69 -23.76
CA LYS A 221 -7.33 25.06 -23.61
C LYS A 221 -8.40 25.07 -22.51
N VAL A 222 -8.37 26.06 -21.62
CA VAL A 222 -9.40 26.25 -20.60
C VAL A 222 -10.77 26.30 -21.28
N GLY A 223 -11.65 25.34 -20.98
CA GLY A 223 -12.98 25.19 -21.59
C GLY A 223 -13.12 24.06 -22.62
N GLU A 224 -12.03 23.41 -23.02
CA GLU A 224 -12.09 22.23 -23.89
C GLU A 224 -12.49 20.99 -23.08
N VAL A 225 -13.80 20.71 -23.04
CA VAL A 225 -14.32 19.48 -22.45
C VAL A 225 -13.93 18.32 -23.36
N LYS A 226 -13.11 17.39 -22.85
CA LYS A 226 -12.81 16.15 -23.56
C LYS A 226 -14.14 15.50 -23.88
N LYS A 227 -14.40 15.23 -25.15
CA LYS A 227 -15.56 14.47 -25.58
C LYS A 227 -15.18 13.00 -25.69
N GLY A 228 -16.04 12.14 -25.16
CA GLY A 228 -15.93 10.70 -25.29
C GLY A 228 -16.23 10.31 -26.71
N TYR A 229 -16.09 9.03 -27.01
CA TYR A 229 -16.41 8.51 -28.35
C TYR A 229 -17.86 8.83 -28.75
N TRP A 230 -18.79 8.89 -27.78
CA TRP A 230 -20.19 9.27 -27.98
C TRP A 230 -20.46 10.78 -28.00
N ASN A 231 -19.42 11.62 -28.14
CA ASN A 231 -19.51 13.08 -27.97
C ASN A 231 -20.04 13.55 -26.61
N GLU A 232 -20.28 12.65 -25.66
CA GLU A 232 -20.59 13.00 -24.29
C GLU A 232 -19.35 13.62 -23.63
N PRO A 233 -19.50 14.58 -22.71
CA PRO A 233 -18.36 15.03 -21.92
C PRO A 233 -17.76 13.80 -21.25
N VAL A 234 -16.46 13.53 -21.43
CA VAL A 234 -15.73 12.44 -20.75
C VAL A 234 -15.75 12.75 -19.26
N GLY A 235 -16.86 12.36 -18.64
CA GLY A 235 -17.12 12.49 -17.22
C GLY A 235 -16.73 11.21 -16.51
N ALA A 236 -17.32 11.00 -15.35
CA ALA A 236 -17.14 9.81 -14.52
C ALA A 236 -17.84 8.57 -15.12
N GLY A 237 -17.58 8.25 -16.39
CA GLY A 237 -18.04 7.02 -17.05
C GLY A 237 -17.23 5.79 -16.64
N PRO A 238 -17.63 4.57 -17.03
CA PRO A 238 -16.94 3.33 -16.66
C PRO A 238 -15.48 3.29 -17.12
N GLU A 239 -15.17 3.87 -18.29
CA GLU A 239 -13.78 4.00 -18.80
C GLU A 239 -12.88 4.77 -17.84
N TRP A 240 -13.40 5.81 -17.20
CA TRP A 240 -12.65 6.64 -16.26
C TRP A 240 -12.24 5.82 -15.03
N TYR A 241 -13.14 4.97 -14.53
CA TYR A 241 -12.83 4.04 -13.43
C TYR A 241 -11.85 2.96 -13.89
N GLY A 242 -12.01 2.42 -15.09
CA GLY A 242 -11.10 1.42 -15.66
C GLY A 242 -9.68 1.95 -15.80
N GLN A 243 -9.53 3.18 -16.32
CA GLN A 243 -8.24 3.85 -16.44
C GLN A 243 -7.56 4.08 -15.09
N ARG A 244 -8.31 4.56 -14.08
CA ARG A 244 -7.78 4.80 -12.73
C ARG A 244 -7.43 3.49 -12.02
N LEU A 245 -8.30 2.49 -12.10
CA LEU A 245 -8.06 1.17 -11.52
C LEU A 245 -6.82 0.53 -12.13
N GLY A 246 -6.74 0.45 -13.45
CA GLY A 246 -5.61 -0.15 -14.16
C GLY A 246 -4.29 0.55 -13.83
N LEU A 247 -4.30 1.88 -13.76
CA LEU A 247 -3.13 2.67 -13.43
C LEU A 247 -2.71 2.53 -11.96
N ALA A 248 -3.67 2.54 -11.02
CA ALA A 248 -3.42 2.34 -9.60
C ALA A 248 -2.79 0.95 -9.35
N LEU A 249 -3.29 -0.09 -10.04
CA LEU A 249 -2.71 -1.44 -9.99
C LEU A 249 -1.31 -1.51 -10.59
N ALA A 250 -1.09 -0.85 -11.74
CA ALA A 250 0.22 -0.78 -12.38
C ALA A 250 1.27 -0.12 -11.46
N TYR A 251 0.88 0.98 -10.81
CA TYR A 251 1.72 1.70 -9.86
C TYR A 251 1.98 0.88 -8.59
N LEU A 252 0.94 0.37 -7.93
CA LEU A 252 1.06 -0.42 -6.69
C LEU A 252 1.91 -1.67 -6.91
N SER A 253 1.75 -2.34 -8.06
CA SER A 253 2.58 -3.48 -8.46
C SER A 253 4.06 -3.10 -8.56
N ALA A 254 4.39 -1.93 -9.14
CA ALA A 254 5.77 -1.45 -9.22
C ALA A 254 6.33 -1.06 -7.84
N GLU A 255 5.56 -0.33 -7.03
CA GLU A 255 5.95 0.10 -5.69
C GLU A 255 6.11 -1.08 -4.72
N SER A 256 5.39 -2.18 -4.93
CA SER A 256 5.57 -3.40 -4.14
C SER A 256 6.99 -3.97 -4.19
N ARG A 257 7.79 -3.62 -5.22
CA ARG A 257 9.21 -3.98 -5.29
C ARG A 257 10.07 -3.21 -4.27
N LEU A 258 9.65 -2.01 -3.86
CA LEU A 258 10.34 -1.24 -2.83
C LEU A 258 10.10 -1.79 -1.41
N LEU A 259 9.05 -2.61 -1.23
CA LEU A 259 8.71 -3.25 0.05
C LEU A 259 9.60 -4.47 0.37
N GLN A 260 10.60 -4.77 -0.47
CA GLN A 260 11.50 -5.88 -0.22
C GLN A 260 12.49 -5.51 0.90
N PRO A 261 12.79 -6.43 1.82
CA PRO A 261 13.73 -6.17 2.89
C PRO A 261 15.10 -5.82 2.30
N TYR A 262 15.83 -4.96 2.99
CA TYR A 262 17.20 -4.66 2.61
C TYR A 262 18.13 -5.84 2.89
N PRO A 263 19.14 -6.08 2.04
CA PRO A 263 20.12 -7.11 2.31
C PRO A 263 20.87 -6.77 3.60
N ALA A 264 21.03 -7.77 4.49
CA ALA A 264 21.64 -7.60 5.81
C ALA A 264 23.08 -7.04 5.78
N HIS A 265 23.75 -7.16 4.63
CA HIS A 265 25.10 -6.65 4.41
C HIS A 265 25.06 -5.67 3.22
N PRO A 266 24.76 -4.37 3.46
CA PRO A 266 24.90 -3.37 2.42
C PRO A 266 26.38 -3.30 2.04
N SER A 267 26.70 -3.57 0.77
CA SER A 267 28.04 -3.36 0.23
C SER A 267 28.45 -1.91 0.48
N THR A 268 29.54 -1.71 1.21
CA THR A 268 29.92 -0.49 1.95
C THR A 268 30.22 0.76 1.10
N SER A 269 29.96 0.74 -0.21
CA SER A 269 30.50 1.74 -1.14
C SER A 269 29.46 2.49 -1.97
N THR A 270 28.16 2.19 -1.87
CA THR A 270 27.15 2.93 -2.63
C THR A 270 26.28 3.82 -1.75
N PRO A 271 26.11 5.11 -2.09
CA PRO A 271 25.31 6.06 -1.34
C PRO A 271 23.85 5.59 -1.24
N THR A 272 23.20 6.00 -0.14
CA THR A 272 21.79 5.97 0.37
C THR A 272 20.60 5.68 -0.56
N THR A 273 20.82 5.14 -1.75
CA THR A 273 19.80 4.84 -2.75
C THR A 273 19.30 3.42 -2.52
N ASN A 274 17.98 3.26 -2.51
CA ASN A 274 17.34 1.97 -2.33
C ASN A 274 17.77 0.97 -3.41
N PRO A 275 18.31 -0.22 -3.04
CA PRO A 275 18.80 -1.21 -4.00
C PRO A 275 17.70 -1.76 -4.93
N HIS A 276 16.44 -1.66 -4.51
CA HIS A 276 15.29 -2.18 -5.25
C HIS A 276 14.66 -1.18 -6.22
N LEU A 277 15.14 0.07 -6.24
CA LEU A 277 14.60 1.12 -7.12
C LEU A 277 14.70 0.76 -8.62
N PRO A 278 15.81 0.23 -9.17
CA PRO A 278 15.88 -0.15 -10.59
C PRO A 278 14.86 -1.24 -10.95
N ALA A 279 14.65 -2.21 -10.06
CA ALA A 279 13.65 -3.25 -10.25
C ALA A 279 12.23 -2.67 -10.25
N ALA A 280 11.93 -1.76 -9.33
CA ALA A 280 10.66 -1.05 -9.26
C ALA A 280 10.37 -0.23 -10.53
N LEU A 281 11.36 0.52 -11.03
CA LEU A 281 11.26 1.30 -12.27
C LEU A 281 11.05 0.43 -13.51
N SER A 282 11.80 -0.68 -13.62
CA SER A 282 11.62 -1.63 -14.71
C SER A 282 10.25 -2.32 -14.67
N SER A 283 9.69 -2.53 -13.48
CA SER A 283 8.33 -3.04 -13.30
C SER A 283 7.29 -2.01 -13.69
N LEU A 284 7.51 -0.73 -13.34
CA LEU A 284 6.62 0.37 -13.71
C LEU A 284 6.50 0.51 -15.23
N SER A 285 7.62 0.56 -15.96
CA SER A 285 7.59 0.69 -17.42
C SER A 285 6.89 -0.49 -18.10
N LYS A 286 7.17 -1.72 -17.68
CA LYS A 286 6.47 -2.94 -18.16
C LYS A 286 4.98 -2.89 -17.86
N ASN A 287 4.59 -2.47 -16.65
CA ASN A 287 3.18 -2.38 -16.26
C ASN A 287 2.45 -1.28 -17.04
N LEU A 288 3.09 -0.14 -17.28
CA LEU A 288 2.53 0.95 -18.08
C LEU A 288 2.39 0.59 -19.55
N ALA A 289 3.35 -0.14 -20.14
CA ALA A 289 3.22 -0.65 -21.49
C ALA A 289 2.01 -1.59 -21.61
N ARG A 290 1.83 -2.50 -20.65
CA ARG A 290 0.64 -3.39 -20.60
C ARG A 290 -0.66 -2.61 -20.43
N TYR A 291 -0.67 -1.62 -19.55
CA TYR A 291 -1.81 -0.73 -19.34
C TYR A 291 -2.18 0.05 -20.60
N GLN A 292 -1.20 0.58 -21.33
CA GLN A 292 -1.44 1.27 -22.60
C GLN A 292 -1.95 0.34 -23.69
N SER A 293 -1.37 -0.86 -23.82
CA SER A 293 -1.87 -1.88 -24.74
C SER A 293 -3.31 -2.26 -24.41
N PHE A 294 -3.62 -2.42 -23.12
CA PHE A 294 -4.98 -2.70 -22.66
C PHE A 294 -5.94 -1.56 -22.99
N ASN A 295 -5.58 -0.31 -22.69
CA ASN A 295 -6.43 0.84 -23.03
C ASN A 295 -6.66 0.96 -24.54
N LYS A 296 -5.65 0.67 -25.37
CA LYS A 296 -5.81 0.61 -26.83
C LYS A 296 -6.75 -0.52 -27.25
N SER A 297 -6.62 -1.70 -26.63
CA SER A 297 -7.54 -2.81 -26.86
C SER A 297 -8.96 -2.44 -26.45
N VAL A 298 -9.19 -1.89 -25.27
CA VAL A 298 -10.53 -1.46 -24.82
C VAL A 298 -11.13 -0.43 -25.77
N ALA A 299 -10.36 0.59 -26.17
CA ALA A 299 -10.82 1.60 -27.12
C ALA A 299 -11.17 1.00 -28.50
N ASN A 300 -10.45 -0.05 -28.94
CA ASN A 300 -10.76 -0.75 -30.19
C ASN A 300 -11.93 -1.75 -30.04
N THR A 301 -12.08 -2.34 -28.85
CA THR A 301 -13.07 -3.38 -28.51
C THR A 301 -14.41 -2.79 -28.07
N GLU A 302 -14.54 -1.46 -27.93
CA GLU A 302 -15.86 -0.82 -27.73
C GLU A 302 -16.81 -1.01 -28.93
N HIS A 303 -16.33 -1.54 -30.07
CA HIS A 303 -17.20 -2.13 -31.10
C HIS A 303 -17.81 -3.50 -30.72
N ASN A 304 -17.30 -4.18 -29.71
CA ASN A 304 -17.68 -5.52 -29.22
C ASN A 304 -17.63 -5.57 -27.67
N LEU A 305 -18.54 -4.86 -26.99
CA LEU A 305 -18.63 -4.74 -25.51
C LEU A 305 -18.62 -6.07 -24.71
N GLY A 306 -18.79 -7.22 -25.35
CA GLY A 306 -18.77 -8.54 -24.70
C GLY A 306 -17.42 -8.99 -24.10
N GLU A 307 -16.28 -8.42 -24.51
CA GLU A 307 -14.95 -8.91 -24.09
C GLU A 307 -14.39 -8.27 -22.81
N THR A 308 -14.99 -7.18 -22.31
CA THR A 308 -14.51 -6.49 -21.08
C THR A 308 -14.57 -7.37 -19.83
N MET A 309 -15.44 -8.37 -19.79
CA MET A 309 -15.47 -9.39 -18.73
C MET A 309 -14.19 -10.25 -18.68
N GLY A 310 -13.51 -10.46 -19.80
CA GLY A 310 -12.30 -11.28 -19.86
C GLY A 310 -11.12 -10.66 -19.10
N PHE A 311 -11.05 -9.32 -19.02
CA PHE A 311 -9.99 -8.62 -18.30
C PHE A 311 -10.16 -8.69 -16.78
N LEU A 312 -11.39 -8.54 -16.27
CA LEU A 312 -11.65 -8.72 -14.84
C LEU A 312 -11.29 -10.14 -14.40
N ASP A 313 -11.55 -11.14 -15.25
CA ASP A 313 -11.11 -12.51 -15.00
C ASP A 313 -9.58 -12.65 -15.05
N PHE A 314 -8.90 -12.01 -16.02
CA PHE A 314 -7.43 -12.01 -16.08
C PHE A 314 -6.77 -11.35 -14.86
N VAL A 315 -7.24 -10.17 -14.44
CA VAL A 315 -6.75 -9.47 -13.24
C VAL A 315 -7.03 -10.31 -11.99
N GLY A 316 -8.23 -10.89 -11.89
CA GLY A 316 -8.57 -11.82 -10.81
C GLY A 316 -7.63 -13.03 -10.76
N ARG A 317 -7.31 -13.63 -11.91
CA ARG A 317 -6.37 -14.77 -12.02
C ARG A 317 -4.92 -14.35 -11.70
N SER A 318 -4.50 -13.15 -12.11
CA SER A 318 -3.17 -12.61 -11.79
C SER A 318 -3.02 -12.35 -10.29
N TRP A 319 -4.03 -11.76 -9.66
CA TRP A 319 -4.09 -11.58 -8.20
C TRP A 319 -4.06 -12.92 -7.48
N ARG A 320 -4.81 -13.91 -7.98
CA ARG A 320 -4.77 -15.28 -7.46
C ARG A 320 -3.37 -15.89 -7.52
N GLY A 321 -2.62 -15.65 -8.60
CA GLY A 321 -1.23 -16.11 -8.74
C GLY A 321 -0.26 -15.40 -7.80
N ILE A 322 -0.40 -14.09 -7.61
CA ILE A 322 0.43 -13.30 -6.69
C ILE A 322 0.18 -13.71 -5.23
N ILE A 323 -1.10 -13.87 -4.88
CA ILE A 323 -1.52 -14.40 -3.59
C ILE A 323 -0.88 -15.79 -3.45
N ARG A 324 -1.16 -16.73 -4.36
CA ARG A 324 -0.67 -18.11 -4.25
C ARG A 324 0.85 -18.25 -4.21
N SER A 325 1.62 -17.45 -4.96
CA SER A 325 3.09 -17.54 -5.01
C SER A 325 3.82 -16.95 -3.80
N ARG A 326 3.13 -16.19 -2.94
CA ARG A 326 3.68 -15.74 -1.66
C ARG A 326 3.45 -16.72 -0.50
N TYR A 327 2.67 -17.78 -0.72
CA TYR A 327 2.30 -18.77 0.30
C TYR A 327 2.84 -20.18 0.04
N TRP A 328 3.78 -20.33 -0.90
CA TRP A 328 4.52 -21.56 -1.22
C TRP A 328 5.98 -21.21 -1.43
#